data_AF-A0A955LCJ2-F1
#
_entry.id   AF-A0A955LCJ2-F1
#
_cell.length_a   1.000
_cell.length_b   1.000
_cell.length_c   1.000
_cell.angle_alpha   90.00
_cell.angle_beta   90.00
_cell.angle_gamma   90.00
#
_symmetry.space_group_name_H-M   'P 1'
#
loop_
_entity.id
_entity.type
_entity.pdbx_description
1 polymer ?
#
loop_
_entity_poly.entity_id
_entity_poly.type
_entity_poly.pdbx_seq_one_letter_code
_entity_poly.pdbx_strand_id
1 'polypeptide(L)'
;METAVEERSELDSEKLTLEQMATPAVPRRISMIEKYKDEIKVAREALRNALEDDPEYEEAAIEAKAAAQKKKQIKDQIWGSADNQAFLAKIKENQEEITTLEEILNTELMHVYQTRNTDQVTDENGEPRKFKVIAKLLPKSANKDADDFGSDLSNNSQRGEA
;
A
#
# COMPACT_ATOMS: atom_id res chain seq x y z
N MET A 1 -9.24 -50.13 -23.82
CA MET A 1 -10.31 -49.74 -22.88
C MET A 1 -9.96 -50.04 -21.42
N GLU A 2 -8.86 -50.75 -21.14
CA GLU A 2 -8.47 -51.20 -19.79
C GLU A 2 -7.73 -50.11 -18.98
N THR A 3 -6.98 -49.24 -19.65
CA THR A 3 -6.18 -48.18 -19.01
C THR A 3 -6.99 -47.02 -18.40
N ALA A 4 -8.20 -46.75 -18.90
CA ALA A 4 -9.05 -45.66 -18.39
C ALA A 4 -9.88 -46.05 -17.14
N VAL A 5 -9.95 -47.35 -16.82
CA VAL A 5 -10.65 -47.87 -15.65
C VAL A 5 -9.72 -47.91 -14.44
N GLU A 6 -8.44 -48.26 -14.63
CA GLU A 6 -7.42 -48.21 -13.57
C GLU A 6 -7.13 -46.77 -13.12
N GLU A 7 -6.97 -45.83 -14.05
CA GLU A 7 -6.66 -44.43 -13.76
C GLU A 7 -7.79 -43.72 -12.97
N ARG A 8 -9.05 -44.11 -13.22
CA ARG A 8 -10.20 -43.64 -12.41
C ARG A 8 -10.23 -44.25 -11.01
N SER A 9 -9.83 -45.52 -10.86
CA SER A 9 -9.81 -46.19 -9.55
C SER A 9 -8.70 -45.65 -8.65
N GLU A 10 -7.56 -45.28 -9.22
CA GLU A 10 -6.45 -44.65 -8.47
C GLU A 10 -6.81 -43.23 -8.03
N LEU A 11 -7.42 -42.43 -8.93
CA LEU A 11 -7.93 -41.09 -8.61
C LEU A 11 -9.01 -41.10 -7.50
N ASP A 12 -9.91 -42.09 -7.51
CA ASP A 12 -10.93 -42.23 -6.47
C ASP A 12 -10.31 -42.70 -5.13
N SER A 13 -9.23 -43.50 -5.17
CA SER A 13 -8.50 -43.93 -3.97
C SER A 13 -7.65 -42.81 -3.34
N GLU A 14 -7.01 -41.95 -4.15
CA GLU A 14 -6.26 -40.79 -3.66
C GLU A 14 -7.19 -39.71 -3.07
N LYS A 15 -8.34 -39.45 -3.70
CA LYS A 15 -9.38 -38.56 -3.14
C LYS A 15 -9.89 -39.04 -1.79
N LEU A 16 -10.12 -40.36 -1.66
CA LEU A 16 -10.61 -40.97 -0.43
C LEU A 16 -9.58 -40.84 0.72
N THR A 17 -8.28 -40.92 0.43
CA THR A 17 -7.23 -40.76 1.44
C THR A 17 -7.05 -39.31 1.91
N LEU A 18 -7.15 -38.31 1.03
CA LEU A 18 -7.10 -36.89 1.42
C LEU A 18 -8.29 -36.47 2.30
N GLU A 19 -9.48 -36.99 2.01
CA GLU A 19 -10.69 -36.73 2.79
C GLU A 19 -10.67 -37.44 4.16
N GLN A 20 -10.02 -38.61 4.25
CA GLN A 20 -9.80 -39.36 5.49
C GLN A 20 -8.63 -38.83 6.35
N MET A 21 -7.67 -38.10 5.77
CA MET A 21 -6.55 -37.47 6.51
C MET A 21 -6.92 -36.13 7.16
N ALA A 22 -8.06 -35.54 6.82
CA ALA A 22 -8.67 -34.49 7.62
C ALA A 22 -9.21 -35.10 8.92
N THR A 23 -8.31 -35.30 9.90
CA THR A 23 -8.72 -35.66 11.27
C THR A 23 -9.90 -34.77 11.69
N PRO A 24 -10.92 -35.28 12.40
CA PRO A 24 -12.10 -34.49 12.81
C PRO A 24 -11.75 -33.23 13.63
N ALA A 25 -10.49 -33.12 14.05
CA ALA A 25 -9.88 -31.90 14.57
C ALA A 25 -9.85 -30.72 13.57
N VAL A 26 -9.66 -30.93 12.27
CA VAL A 26 -9.54 -29.84 11.28
C VAL A 26 -10.87 -29.11 11.07
N PRO A 27 -12.00 -29.76 10.73
CA PRO A 27 -13.30 -29.08 10.64
C PRO A 27 -13.74 -28.46 11.97
N ARG A 28 -13.45 -29.14 13.10
CA ARG A 28 -13.72 -28.61 14.44
C ARG A 28 -12.94 -27.33 14.74
N ARG A 29 -11.65 -27.27 14.37
CA ARG A 29 -10.82 -26.06 14.53
C ARG A 29 -11.31 -24.93 13.64
N ILE A 30 -11.70 -25.20 12.39
CA ILE A 30 -12.28 -24.20 11.50
C ILE A 30 -13.54 -23.58 12.13
N SER A 31 -14.47 -24.41 12.60
CA SER A 31 -15.69 -23.94 13.29
C SER A 31 -15.38 -23.15 14.57
N MET A 32 -14.37 -23.55 15.35
CA MET A 32 -13.93 -22.78 16.52
C MET A 32 -13.32 -21.43 16.13
N ILE A 33 -12.54 -21.37 15.05
CA ILE A 33 -11.96 -20.12 14.54
C ILE A 33 -13.06 -19.17 14.10
N GLU A 34 -14.07 -19.66 13.37
CA GLU A 34 -15.22 -18.85 12.93
C GLU A 34 -16.00 -18.32 14.14
N LYS A 35 -16.30 -19.19 15.11
CA LYS A 35 -16.95 -18.79 16.35
C LYS A 35 -16.17 -17.71 17.10
N TYR A 36 -14.85 -17.87 17.27
CA TYR A 36 -14.03 -16.87 17.94
C TYR A 36 -13.92 -15.56 17.16
N LYS A 37 -13.91 -15.61 15.81
CA LYS A 37 -13.96 -14.39 14.99
C LYS A 37 -15.26 -13.62 15.19
N ASP A 38 -16.39 -14.32 15.25
CA ASP A 38 -17.70 -13.71 15.51
C ASP A 38 -17.79 -13.14 16.92
N GLU A 39 -17.32 -13.87 17.93
CA GLU A 39 -17.25 -13.39 19.32
C GLU A 39 -16.36 -12.13 19.43
N ILE A 40 -15.21 -12.11 18.74
CA ILE A 40 -14.34 -10.92 18.69
C ILE A 40 -15.07 -9.75 18.03
N LYS A 41 -15.82 -9.99 16.95
CA LYS A 41 -16.57 -8.93 16.26
C LYS A 41 -17.62 -8.32 17.20
N VAL A 42 -18.42 -9.16 17.87
CA VAL A 42 -19.45 -8.73 18.83
C VAL A 42 -18.81 -7.99 20.00
N ALA A 43 -17.72 -8.50 20.57
CA ALA A 43 -17.02 -7.85 21.68
C ALA A 43 -16.46 -6.47 21.29
N ARG A 44 -15.94 -6.32 20.05
CA ARG A 44 -15.49 -5.03 19.52
C ARG A 44 -16.63 -4.04 19.35
N GLU A 45 -17.77 -4.48 18.83
CA GLU A 45 -18.97 -3.63 18.70
C GLU A 45 -19.48 -3.20 20.07
N ALA A 46 -19.54 -4.12 21.04
CA ALA A 46 -19.96 -3.81 22.41
C ALA A 46 -19.03 -2.81 23.10
N LEU A 47 -17.70 -3.00 22.98
CA LEU A 47 -16.70 -2.06 23.51
C LEU A 47 -16.81 -0.69 22.84
N ARG A 48 -17.03 -0.66 21.53
CA ARG A 48 -17.22 0.59 20.79
C ARG A 48 -18.45 1.34 21.27
N ASN A 49 -19.58 0.65 21.41
CA ASN A 49 -20.82 1.26 21.93
C ASN A 49 -20.60 1.77 23.36
N ALA A 50 -19.94 0.99 24.22
CA ALA A 50 -19.65 1.42 25.59
C ALA A 50 -18.75 2.67 25.66
N LEU A 51 -17.85 2.86 24.70
CA LEU A 51 -17.07 4.09 24.57
C LEU A 51 -17.92 5.25 24.04
N GLU A 52 -18.75 4.99 23.01
CA GLU A 52 -19.63 6.01 22.42
C GLU A 52 -20.75 6.47 23.37
N ASP A 53 -21.18 5.62 24.30
CA ASP A 53 -22.19 5.91 25.33
C ASP A 53 -21.60 6.62 26.56
N ASP A 54 -20.27 6.68 26.70
CA ASP A 54 -19.59 7.33 27.82
C ASP A 54 -19.46 8.85 27.57
N PRO A 55 -20.06 9.70 28.42
CA PRO A 55 -20.07 11.14 28.20
C PRO A 55 -18.68 11.78 28.36
N GLU A 56 -17.80 11.24 29.21
CA GLU A 56 -16.43 11.74 29.36
C GLU A 56 -15.60 11.45 28.10
N TYR A 57 -15.80 10.28 27.49
CA TYR A 57 -15.19 9.93 26.22
C TYR A 57 -15.70 10.81 25.06
N GLU A 58 -17.01 11.08 25.00
CA GLU A 58 -17.58 11.97 23.99
C GLU A 58 -17.01 13.40 24.11
N GLU A 59 -16.95 13.95 25.32
CA GLU A 59 -16.35 15.27 25.59
C GLU A 59 -14.87 15.30 25.17
N ALA A 60 -14.08 14.31 25.58
CA ALA A 60 -12.68 14.21 25.17
C ALA A 60 -12.51 14.08 23.65
N ALA A 61 -13.40 13.36 22.96
CA ALA A 61 -13.38 13.22 21.51
C ALA A 61 -13.73 14.54 20.80
N ILE A 62 -14.67 15.33 21.34
CA ILE A 62 -15.01 16.66 20.85
C ILE A 62 -13.82 17.62 21.03
N GLU A 63 -13.20 17.62 22.22
CA GLU A 63 -12.02 18.44 22.50
C GLU A 63 -10.84 18.10 21.57
N ALA A 64 -10.59 16.80 21.35
CA ALA A 64 -9.54 16.35 20.42
C ALA A 64 -9.81 16.81 18.98
N LYS A 65 -11.06 16.71 18.51
CA LYS A 65 -11.46 17.23 17.19
C LYS A 65 -11.27 18.76 17.11
N ALA A 66 -11.69 19.49 18.14
CA ALA A 66 -11.53 20.95 18.19
C ALA A 66 -10.05 21.35 18.19
N ALA A 67 -9.20 20.64 18.95
CA ALA A 67 -7.76 20.86 18.96
C ALA A 67 -7.12 20.56 17.59
N ALA A 68 -7.52 19.48 16.93
CA ALA A 68 -7.06 19.14 15.59
C ALA A 68 -7.47 20.20 14.55
N GLN A 69 -8.70 20.71 14.63
CA GLN A 69 -9.16 21.81 13.77
C GLN A 69 -8.39 23.10 14.02
N LYS A 70 -8.16 23.49 15.29
CA LYS A 70 -7.32 24.65 15.64
C LYS A 70 -5.90 24.49 15.10
N LYS A 71 -5.28 23.32 15.27
CA LYS A 71 -3.96 23.02 14.71
C LYS A 71 -3.94 23.18 13.19
N LYS A 72 -4.97 22.69 12.50
CA LYS A 72 -5.11 22.85 11.04
C LYS A 72 -5.24 24.32 10.65
N GLN A 73 -6.12 25.09 11.29
CA GLN A 73 -6.30 26.52 11.01
C GLN A 73 -5.00 27.31 11.21
N ILE A 74 -4.28 27.08 12.31
CA ILE A 74 -3.00 27.73 12.58
C ILE A 74 -1.97 27.35 11.49
N LYS A 75 -1.92 26.08 11.12
CA LYS A 75 -1.04 25.60 10.06
C LYS A 75 -1.36 26.27 8.71
N ASP A 76 -2.64 26.34 8.36
CA ASP A 76 -3.11 26.98 7.12
C ASP A 76 -2.82 28.49 7.12
N GLN A 77 -2.94 29.15 8.27
CA GLN A 77 -2.57 30.56 8.43
C GLN A 77 -1.05 30.78 8.29
N ILE A 78 -0.23 29.92 8.91
CA ILE A 78 1.24 29.97 8.78
C ILE A 78 1.60 29.78 7.31
N TRP A 79 1.06 28.74 6.68
CA TRP A 79 1.32 28.43 5.28
C TRP A 79 0.79 29.52 4.34
N GLY A 80 -0.32 30.17 4.67
CA GLY A 80 -0.90 31.27 3.91
C GLY A 80 -0.12 32.58 3.95
N SER A 81 0.89 32.71 4.81
CA SER A 81 1.80 33.87 4.77
C SER A 81 2.58 33.92 3.45
N ALA A 82 2.81 35.12 2.93
CA ALA A 82 3.43 35.33 1.62
C ALA A 82 4.82 34.66 1.51
N ASP A 83 5.64 34.74 2.57
CA ASP A 83 6.96 34.12 2.61
C ASP A 83 6.87 32.58 2.53
N ASN A 84 5.92 31.97 3.25
CA ASN A 84 5.74 30.52 3.24
C ASN A 84 5.13 30.03 1.93
N GLN A 85 4.21 30.79 1.32
CA GLN A 85 3.73 30.49 -0.04
C GLN A 85 4.87 30.57 -1.07
N ALA A 86 5.77 31.55 -0.95
CA ALA A 86 6.95 31.64 -1.81
C ALA A 86 7.89 30.44 -1.61
N PHE A 87 8.10 29.98 -0.38
CA PHE A 87 8.86 28.76 -0.11
C PHE A 87 8.18 27.50 -0.66
N LEU A 88 6.86 27.37 -0.53
CA LEU A 88 6.11 26.23 -1.08
C LEU A 88 6.17 26.21 -2.60
N ALA A 89 6.04 27.36 -3.26
CA ALA A 89 6.20 27.50 -4.70
C ALA A 89 7.62 27.10 -5.15
N LYS A 90 8.64 27.59 -4.44
CA LYS A 90 10.05 27.24 -4.72
C LYS A 90 10.34 25.75 -4.51
N ILE A 91 9.76 25.13 -3.49
CA ILE A 91 9.89 23.68 -3.27
C ILE A 91 9.30 22.92 -4.45
N LYS A 92 8.10 23.32 -4.91
CA LYS A 92 7.44 22.68 -6.05
C LYS A 92 8.25 22.85 -7.34
N GLU A 93 8.71 24.07 -7.62
CA GLU A 93 9.57 24.37 -8.77
C GLU A 93 10.85 23.53 -8.75
N ASN A 94 11.55 23.49 -7.60
CA ASN A 94 12.75 22.66 -7.45
C ASN A 94 12.46 21.17 -7.65
N GLN A 95 11.30 20.65 -7.25
CA GLN A 95 10.93 19.25 -7.45
C GLN A 95 10.67 18.93 -8.93
N GLU A 96 10.00 19.84 -9.64
CA GLU A 96 9.78 19.74 -11.09
C GLU A 96 11.12 19.78 -11.85
N GLU A 97 12.02 20.68 -11.45
CA GLU A 97 13.36 20.78 -12.01
C GLU A 97 14.20 19.53 -11.73
N ILE A 98 14.22 19.01 -10.49
CA ILE A 98 14.90 17.76 -10.14
C ILE A 98 14.40 16.60 -11.01
N THR A 99 13.08 16.47 -11.18
CA THR A 99 12.50 15.40 -11.99
C THR A 99 12.96 15.50 -13.43
N THR A 100 12.95 16.72 -13.99
CA THR A 100 13.40 16.98 -15.36
C THR A 100 14.89 16.65 -15.53
N LEU A 101 15.74 17.07 -14.59
CA LEU A 101 17.16 16.78 -14.59
C LEU A 101 17.45 15.28 -14.45
N GLU A 102 16.69 14.56 -13.62
CA GLU A 102 16.82 13.11 -13.47
C GLU A 102 16.45 12.36 -14.76
N GLU A 103 15.42 12.79 -15.49
CA GLU A 103 15.04 12.22 -16.78
C GLU A 103 16.11 12.44 -17.86
N ILE A 104 16.64 13.66 -17.93
CA ILE A 104 17.75 14.00 -18.83
C ILE A 104 18.98 13.16 -18.47
N LEU A 105 19.37 13.16 -17.19
CA LEU A 105 20.53 12.44 -16.70
C LEU A 105 20.41 10.93 -16.97
N ASN A 106 19.25 10.34 -16.77
CA ASN A 106 19.03 8.92 -17.07
C ASN A 106 19.27 8.60 -18.55
N THR A 107 18.79 9.47 -19.44
CA THR A 107 19.01 9.34 -20.89
C THR A 107 20.49 9.44 -21.24
N GLU A 108 21.20 10.39 -20.65
CA GLU A 108 22.65 10.58 -20.85
C GLU A 108 23.46 9.42 -20.30
N LEU A 109 23.17 8.96 -19.08
CA LEU A 109 23.83 7.82 -18.45
C LEU A 109 23.61 6.53 -19.23
N MET A 110 22.41 6.31 -19.76
CA MET A 110 22.13 5.20 -20.66
C MET A 110 22.97 5.30 -21.94
N HIS A 111 23.10 6.50 -22.53
CA HIS A 111 23.95 6.71 -23.71
C HIS A 111 25.44 6.44 -23.41
N VAL A 112 25.94 6.90 -22.27
CA VAL A 112 27.32 6.64 -21.82
C VAL A 112 27.55 5.14 -21.65
N TYR A 113 26.61 4.43 -21.01
CA TYR A 113 26.70 2.99 -20.85
C TYR A 113 26.70 2.27 -22.20
N GLN A 114 25.84 2.66 -23.15
CA GLN A 114 25.77 2.06 -24.49
C GLN A 114 27.03 2.29 -25.33
N THR A 115 27.69 3.44 -25.18
CA THR A 115 28.86 3.81 -26.02
C THR A 115 30.19 3.38 -25.44
N ARG A 116 30.35 3.53 -24.12
CA ARG A 116 31.63 3.32 -23.42
C ARG A 116 31.64 2.05 -22.58
N ASN A 117 30.49 1.39 -22.41
CA ASN A 117 30.33 0.19 -21.58
C ASN A 117 30.92 0.36 -20.17
N THR A 118 30.74 1.56 -19.60
CA THR A 118 31.20 1.93 -18.26
C THR A 118 30.00 2.33 -17.41
N ASP A 119 30.04 1.94 -16.13
CA ASP A 119 29.06 2.28 -15.11
C ASP A 119 29.52 3.45 -14.21
N GLN A 120 30.56 4.17 -14.65
CA GLN A 120 31.17 5.28 -13.91
C GLN A 120 31.14 6.57 -14.72
N VAL A 121 30.75 7.65 -14.05
CA VAL A 121 30.83 9.03 -14.53
C VAL A 121 31.58 9.89 -13.53
N THR A 122 32.14 10.99 -14.01
CA THR A 122 32.83 11.96 -13.16
C THR A 122 31.85 13.08 -12.81
N ASP A 123 31.73 13.38 -11.52
CA ASP A 123 30.97 14.53 -11.01
C ASP A 123 31.68 15.86 -11.35
N GLU A 124 31.01 16.99 -11.16
CA GLU A 124 31.57 18.33 -11.40
C GLU A 124 32.87 18.60 -10.61
N ASN A 125 33.03 17.94 -9.46
CA ASN A 125 34.20 18.02 -8.60
C ASN A 125 35.36 17.08 -9.01
N GLY A 126 35.22 16.34 -10.11
CA GLY A 126 36.24 15.38 -10.55
C GLY A 126 36.16 14.00 -9.86
N GLU A 127 35.18 13.79 -8.99
CA GLU A 127 35.01 12.52 -8.26
C GLU A 127 34.23 11.49 -9.09
N PRO A 128 34.68 10.22 -9.15
CA PRO A 128 33.94 9.18 -9.86
C PRO A 128 32.70 8.74 -9.07
N ARG A 129 31.53 8.79 -9.71
CA ARG A 129 30.28 8.21 -9.23
C ARG A 129 29.87 7.02 -10.08
N LYS A 130 29.43 5.96 -9.41
CA LYS A 130 28.82 4.79 -10.07
C LYS A 130 27.33 5.01 -10.27
N PHE A 131 26.81 4.59 -11.41
CA PHE A 131 25.38 4.58 -11.70
C PHE A 131 24.92 3.18 -12.08
N LYS A 132 23.63 2.90 -11.86
CA LYS A 132 23.03 1.60 -12.15
C LYS A 132 21.99 1.73 -13.25
N VAL A 133 22.16 0.98 -14.33
CA VAL A 133 21.13 0.85 -15.36
C VAL A 133 20.08 -0.17 -14.91
N ILE A 134 18.82 0.23 -14.87
CA ILE A 134 17.69 -0.64 -14.49
C ILE A 134 16.79 -0.83 -15.70
N ALA A 135 16.77 -2.03 -16.27
CA ALA A 135 15.74 -2.45 -17.22
C ALA A 135 14.63 -3.19 -16.45
N LYS A 136 13.37 -2.79 -16.63
CA LYS A 136 12.20 -3.51 -16.08
C LYS A 136 11.34 -4.02 -17.23
N LEU A 137 11.01 -5.31 -17.19
CA LEU A 137 10.03 -5.91 -18.10
C LEU A 137 8.63 -5.67 -17.51
N LEU A 138 7.77 -4.98 -18.26
CA LEU A 138 6.37 -4.80 -17.87
C LEU A 138 5.57 -6.08 -18.15
N PRO A 139 4.52 -6.36 -17.35
CA PRO A 139 3.67 -7.52 -17.57
C PRO A 139 3.03 -7.46 -18.95
N LYS A 140 3.00 -8.61 -19.65
CA LYS A 140 2.28 -8.78 -20.91
C LYS A 140 0.79 -8.75 -20.57
N SER A 141 0.14 -7.61 -20.72
CA SER A 141 -1.28 -7.46 -20.38
C SER A 141 -2.13 -8.41 -21.22
N ALA A 142 -2.58 -9.47 -20.58
CA ALA A 142 -3.72 -10.29 -20.96
C ALA A 142 -4.47 -10.59 -19.66
N ASN A 143 -5.13 -9.57 -19.13
CA ASN A 143 -6.46 -9.64 -18.54
C ASN A 143 -6.90 -8.25 -18.07
N LYS A 144 -7.95 -7.75 -18.70
CA LYS A 144 -8.96 -6.91 -18.04
C LYS A 144 -9.36 -7.66 -16.76
N ASP A 145 -9.58 -6.95 -15.65
CA ASP A 145 -10.07 -7.45 -14.34
C ASP A 145 -9.07 -7.45 -13.18
N ALA A 146 -8.00 -6.65 -13.23
CA ALA A 146 -7.09 -6.45 -12.09
C ALA A 146 -6.90 -4.97 -11.66
N ASP A 147 -7.87 -4.10 -11.97
CA ASP A 147 -7.88 -2.70 -11.49
C ASP A 147 -8.75 -2.52 -10.23
N ASP A 148 -8.68 -3.45 -9.26
CA ASP A 148 -9.39 -3.29 -7.96
C ASP A 148 -8.54 -3.57 -6.71
N PHE A 149 -7.21 -3.58 -6.82
CA PHE A 149 -6.37 -3.64 -5.62
C PHE A 149 -5.16 -2.70 -5.74
N GLY A 150 -5.34 -1.45 -5.32
CA GLY A 150 -4.18 -0.61 -5.02
C GLY A 150 -4.32 0.90 -4.91
N SER A 151 -5.51 1.51 -5.02
CA SER A 151 -5.66 2.97 -4.85
C SER A 151 -6.22 3.40 -3.49
N ASP A 152 -6.09 2.58 -2.45
CA ASP A 152 -6.61 2.90 -1.11
C ASP A 152 -5.51 3.35 -0.12
N LEU A 153 -4.54 4.11 -0.64
CA LEU A 153 -3.59 4.90 0.15
C LEU A 153 -3.51 6.33 -0.39
N SER A 154 -4.65 7.02 -0.46
CA SER A 154 -4.68 8.48 -0.44
C SER A 154 -5.81 8.99 0.46
N ASN A 155 -5.42 9.33 1.69
CA ASN A 155 -5.98 10.41 2.50
C ASN A 155 -7.50 10.57 2.56
N ASN A 156 -8.03 9.98 3.63
CA ASN A 156 -9.15 10.49 4.40
C ASN A 156 -8.91 11.98 4.79
N SER A 157 -9.34 12.90 3.93
CA SER A 157 -9.53 14.32 4.26
C SER A 157 -10.68 14.90 3.45
N GLN A 158 -11.89 14.43 3.67
CA GLN A 158 -13.13 15.20 3.47
C GLN A 158 -14.31 14.48 4.12
N ARG A 159 -14.44 14.67 5.44
CA ARG A 159 -15.72 14.55 6.14
C ARG A 159 -15.99 15.90 6.78
N GLY A 160 -16.98 16.59 6.25
CA GLY A 160 -17.55 17.79 6.86
C GLY A 160 -17.83 18.91 5.88
N GLU A 161 -18.82 18.73 5.00
CA GLU A 161 -19.71 19.83 4.61
C GLU A 161 -21.14 19.33 4.73
N ALA A 162 -21.84 19.96 5.68
CA ALA A 162 -23.27 20.19 5.69
C ALA A 162 -23.50 21.60 5.15
#